data_AF-A0A7J5WCA8-F1
#
_entry.id   AF-A0A7J5WCA8-F1
#
_cell.length_a   1.000
_cell.length_b   1.000
_cell.length_c   1.000
_cell.angle_alpha   90.00
_cell.angle_beta   90.00
_cell.angle_gamma   90.00
#
_symmetry.space_group_name_H-M   'P 1'
#
loop_
_entity.id
_entity.type
_entity.pdbx_description
1 polymer ?
#
loop_
_entity_poly.entity_id
_entity_poly.type
_entity_poly.pdbx_seq_one_letter_code
_entity_poly.pdbx_strand_id
1 'polypeptide(L)'
;MVDWARCDGCMACVKVCDRGAIGSAGAAAARPKPVARAKSASEKNAGGKAGVGATSTTPRARSIAEKLTGTFAGGKPAAGTSAFSGTSAHSITVGGFTWTILEAAAMLSVTFAAFMAKELLLASEFVRALPGEALVPVRAIALAAFYAVQIWLLRFLVRRREGSFADALGLSRQKAAVGEMAVSVGLVVGGLVATRVIATLYGVATREFGLMPGAGADTITRVFGTSGGGLVLAGFMLIAVGPFVEECVFRGALLRGLEARIGAWPAIIVQAVLFAAFHRSWWLLFPMTVLGVALGWLAHERKSLWPAIALHAAYNALTVAVVVWFLVAR
;
A
#
# COMPACT_ATOMS: atom_id res chain seq x y z
N MET A 1 -0.40 36.37 21.74
CA MET A 1 -0.15 35.09 21.04
C MET A 1 -1.48 34.40 20.85
N VAL A 2 -1.75 33.85 19.66
CA VAL A 2 -2.96 33.04 19.42
C VAL A 2 -2.72 31.64 19.98
N ASP A 3 -3.61 31.15 20.84
CA ASP A 3 -3.61 29.76 21.28
C ASP A 3 -4.28 28.89 20.20
N TRP A 4 -3.45 28.21 19.40
CA TRP A 4 -3.92 27.39 18.29
C TRP A 4 -4.72 26.16 18.73
N ALA A 5 -4.62 25.73 19.99
CA ALA A 5 -5.41 24.63 20.52
C ALA A 5 -6.87 25.02 20.82
N ARG A 6 -7.18 26.32 20.87
CA ARG A 6 -8.52 26.88 21.11
C ARG A 6 -9.06 27.68 19.93
N CYS A 7 -8.43 27.55 18.76
CA CYS A 7 -8.88 28.24 17.55
C CYS A 7 -10.24 27.68 17.09
N ASP A 8 -11.25 28.55 17.03
CA ASP A 8 -12.61 28.22 16.59
C ASP A 8 -12.84 28.48 15.08
N GLY A 9 -11.82 28.98 14.38
CA GLY A 9 -11.90 29.29 12.95
C GLY A 9 -12.74 30.52 12.61
N CYS A 10 -13.03 31.42 13.56
CA CYS A 10 -13.86 32.62 13.32
C CYS A 10 -13.24 33.70 12.42
N MET A 11 -11.96 33.54 12.04
CA MET A 11 -11.21 34.44 11.14
C MET A 11 -11.02 35.88 11.65
N ALA A 12 -11.33 36.16 12.92
CA ALA A 12 -11.14 37.49 13.51
C ALA A 12 -9.67 37.93 13.44
N CYS A 13 -8.72 37.02 13.71
CA CYS A 13 -7.28 37.30 13.66
C CYS A 13 -6.76 37.67 12.26
N VAL A 14 -7.36 37.13 11.19
CA VAL A 14 -7.00 37.48 9.80
C VAL A 14 -7.42 38.90 9.47
N LYS A 15 -8.60 39.34 9.95
CA LYS A 15 -9.14 40.69 9.69
C LYS A 15 -8.31 41.82 10.30
N VAL A 16 -7.57 41.56 11.37
CA VAL A 16 -6.72 42.55 12.07
C VAL A 16 -5.22 42.40 11.73
N CYS A 17 -4.84 41.48 10.85
CA CYS A 17 -3.44 41.26 10.50
C CYS A 17 -3.01 42.10 9.30
N ASP A 18 -2.65 43.36 9.53
CA ASP A 18 -2.22 44.30 8.48
C ASP A 18 -0.94 43.86 7.74
N ARG A 19 -0.15 42.96 8.35
CA ARG A 19 1.09 42.42 7.76
C ARG A 19 0.89 41.16 6.92
N GLY A 20 -0.34 40.64 6.84
CA GLY A 20 -0.64 39.42 6.07
C GLY A 20 0.10 38.16 6.56
N ALA A 21 0.59 38.17 7.80
CA ALA A 21 1.32 37.04 8.39
C ALA A 21 0.42 35.83 8.71
N ILE A 22 -0.89 36.04 8.75
CA ILE A 22 -1.91 35.02 8.98
C ILE A 22 -2.93 35.16 7.85
N GLY A 23 -3.18 34.07 7.12
CA GLY A 23 -4.11 34.03 5.99
C GLY A 23 -5.07 32.85 6.06
N SER A 24 -6.12 32.88 5.24
CA SER A 24 -7.03 31.74 5.08
C SER A 24 -6.41 30.66 4.19
N ALA A 25 -6.57 29.39 4.57
CA ALA A 25 -6.21 28.27 3.71
C ALA A 25 -7.14 28.24 2.49
N GLY A 26 -6.70 28.86 1.39
CA GLY A 26 -7.48 29.05 0.17
C GLY A 26 -7.14 30.33 -0.60
N ALA A 27 -6.55 31.32 0.06
CA ALA A 27 -5.99 32.50 -0.62
C ALA A 27 -4.55 32.19 -1.06
N ALA A 28 -4.33 32.09 -2.38
CA ALA A 28 -2.98 32.03 -2.95
C ALA A 28 -2.23 33.32 -2.58
N ALA A 29 -1.33 33.24 -1.59
CA ALA A 29 -0.55 34.38 -1.13
C ALA A 29 0.48 34.77 -2.20
N ALA A 30 0.23 35.87 -2.92
CA ALA A 30 1.26 36.60 -3.63
C ALA A 30 2.30 37.07 -2.59
N ARG A 31 3.52 36.52 -2.65
CA ARG A 31 4.62 36.94 -1.78
C ARG A 31 4.91 38.43 -2.00
N PRO A 32 4.90 39.30 -0.97
CA PRO A 32 5.47 40.63 -1.11
C PRO A 32 7.00 40.53 -1.24
N LYS A 33 7.56 41.29 -2.18
CA LYS A 33 9.01 41.41 -2.40
C LYS A 33 9.70 41.93 -1.13
N PRO A 34 10.93 41.46 -0.81
CA PRO A 34 11.65 41.94 0.36
C PRO A 34 12.05 43.41 0.17
N VAL A 35 11.59 44.26 1.08
CA VAL A 35 12.06 45.64 1.21
C VAL A 35 13.46 45.61 1.81
N ALA A 36 14.42 46.23 1.12
CA ALA A 36 15.80 46.36 1.57
C ALA A 36 15.86 47.11 2.91
N ARG A 37 16.48 46.48 3.93
CA ARG A 37 16.69 47.10 5.24
C ARG A 37 18.00 47.88 5.23
N ALA A 38 17.89 49.20 5.31
CA ALA A 38 19.00 50.11 5.58
C ALA A 38 19.59 49.88 6.98
N LYS A 39 20.90 50.10 7.11
CA LYS A 39 21.68 50.01 8.35
C LYS A 39 21.49 51.28 9.20
N SER A 40 21.22 51.12 10.49
CA SER A 40 21.75 51.96 11.59
C SER A 40 21.57 51.17 12.90
N ALA A 41 22.67 50.82 13.58
CA ALA A 41 23.35 51.58 14.63
C ALA A 41 22.77 51.32 16.03
N SER A 42 23.52 50.50 16.78
CA SER A 42 23.74 50.45 18.22
C SER A 42 23.02 51.51 19.07
N GLU A 43 22.27 51.06 20.09
CA GLU A 43 22.34 51.67 21.41
C GLU A 43 21.90 50.72 22.53
N LYS A 44 22.40 51.02 23.73
CA LYS A 44 22.64 50.13 24.86
C LYS A 44 21.48 50.14 25.87
N ASN A 45 21.49 49.08 26.68
CA ASN A 45 21.21 49.05 28.13
C ASN A 45 19.77 49.25 28.66
N ALA A 46 19.34 48.16 29.31
CA ALA A 46 19.04 48.05 30.74
C ALA A 46 17.79 48.75 31.34
N GLY A 47 17.02 47.97 32.09
CA GLY A 47 16.51 48.39 33.41
C GLY A 47 15.01 48.17 33.68
N GLY A 48 14.74 47.52 34.83
CA GLY A 48 13.53 47.72 35.67
C GLY A 48 12.27 46.95 35.27
N LYS A 49 11.88 45.84 35.92
CA LYS A 49 11.23 45.67 37.23
C LYS A 49 9.88 46.40 37.44
N ALA A 50 8.85 45.57 37.62
CA ALA A 50 7.82 45.57 38.68
C ALA A 50 6.63 46.56 38.64
N GLY A 51 5.46 46.05 39.11
CA GLY A 51 4.26 46.80 39.49
C GLY A 51 2.99 46.28 38.80
N VAL A 52 2.30 45.24 39.29
CA VAL A 52 1.27 45.22 40.36
C VAL A 52 -0.03 45.96 39.98
N GLY A 53 -1.10 45.16 39.80
CA GLY A 53 -2.40 45.32 40.46
C GLY A 53 -3.39 46.37 39.92
N ALA A 54 -4.55 45.90 39.45
CA ALA A 54 -5.85 46.41 39.89
C ALA A 54 -7.00 45.52 39.38
N THR A 55 -7.76 45.03 40.34
CA THR A 55 -9.06 44.36 40.25
C THR A 55 -10.15 45.30 39.74
N SER A 56 -11.10 44.81 38.95
CA SER A 56 -12.47 45.35 38.96
C SER A 56 -13.50 44.26 38.66
N THR A 57 -14.65 44.46 39.30
CA THR A 57 -15.75 43.56 39.64
C THR A 57 -16.83 43.44 38.55
N THR A 58 -17.37 42.22 38.37
CA THR A 58 -18.76 41.75 38.06
C THR A 58 -19.92 42.74 37.78
N PRO A 59 -21.13 42.35 37.27
CA PRO A 59 -21.67 41.02 36.86
C PRO A 59 -22.62 40.97 35.60
N ARG A 60 -23.04 39.75 35.24
CA ARG A 60 -24.35 39.27 34.66
C ARG A 60 -25.09 40.10 33.57
N ALA A 61 -25.39 39.42 32.45
CA ALA A 61 -26.77 39.34 31.93
C ALA A 61 -26.95 38.07 31.09
N ARG A 62 -27.99 37.30 31.44
CA ARG A 62 -28.45 36.06 30.81
C ARG A 62 -29.83 36.37 30.22
N SER A 63 -30.17 35.65 29.15
CA SER A 63 -31.48 35.54 28.48
C SER A 63 -31.86 36.69 27.54
N ILE A 64 -32.23 36.33 26.30
CA ILE A 64 -33.52 36.64 25.68
C ILE A 64 -33.65 35.85 24.36
N ALA A 65 -34.84 35.27 24.20
CA ALA A 65 -35.54 34.91 22.96
C ALA A 65 -35.10 33.70 22.13
N GLU A 66 -35.43 32.54 22.68
CA GLU A 66 -36.16 31.51 21.95
C GLU A 66 -37.57 32.04 21.62
N LYS A 67 -37.83 32.37 20.35
CA LYS A 67 -39.16 32.45 19.71
C LYS A 67 -38.98 32.93 18.28
N LEU A 68 -39.17 32.03 17.31
CA LEU A 68 -39.86 32.29 16.04
C LEU A 68 -40.00 30.93 15.30
N THR A 69 -41.12 30.28 15.58
CA THR A 69 -41.70 29.18 14.80
C THR A 69 -42.23 29.70 13.47
N GLY A 70 -42.07 28.92 12.38
CA GLY A 70 -42.71 29.24 11.10
C GLY A 70 -42.44 28.22 10.00
N THR A 71 -43.28 27.19 9.95
CA THR A 71 -43.46 26.18 8.89
C THR A 71 -43.51 26.72 7.46
N PHE A 72 -42.79 26.08 6.53
CA PHE A 72 -43.23 25.88 5.14
C PHE A 72 -42.82 24.49 4.63
N ALA A 73 -43.80 23.82 4.05
CA ALA A 73 -43.75 22.50 3.47
C ALA A 73 -43.19 22.50 2.03
N GLY A 74 -42.72 21.34 1.59
CA GLY A 74 -42.80 20.93 0.19
C GLY A 74 -41.57 21.15 -0.67
N GLY A 75 -40.72 20.12 -0.78
CA GLY A 75 -39.68 20.05 -1.82
C GLY A 75 -38.83 18.79 -1.69
N LYS A 76 -39.17 17.74 -2.43
CA LYS A 76 -38.28 16.59 -2.65
C LYS A 76 -37.02 17.08 -3.37
N PRO A 77 -35.79 16.83 -2.87
CA PRO A 77 -34.62 16.95 -3.72
C PRO A 77 -34.55 15.71 -4.62
N ALA A 78 -34.53 15.98 -5.93
CA ALA A 78 -34.34 14.99 -6.96
C ALA A 78 -33.01 14.25 -6.81
N ALA A 79 -33.01 13.02 -7.35
CA ALA A 79 -31.91 12.08 -7.38
C ALA A 79 -30.54 12.75 -7.58
N GLY A 80 -29.64 12.51 -6.64
CA GLY A 80 -28.24 12.89 -6.73
C GLY A 80 -27.60 12.23 -7.93
N THR A 81 -27.32 13.03 -8.97
CA THR A 81 -26.23 12.74 -9.89
C THR A 81 -24.97 12.62 -9.04
N SER A 82 -24.42 11.42 -8.91
CA SER A 82 -23.11 11.20 -8.31
C SER A 82 -22.07 11.86 -9.21
N ALA A 83 -21.86 13.16 -8.98
CA ALA A 83 -20.73 13.87 -9.53
C ALA A 83 -19.48 13.16 -9.05
N PHE A 84 -18.68 12.68 -10.01
CA PHE A 84 -17.36 12.13 -9.79
C PHE A 84 -16.53 13.22 -9.11
N SER A 85 -16.51 13.21 -7.77
CA SER A 85 -15.77 14.19 -6.99
C SER A 85 -14.28 13.95 -7.22
N GLY A 86 -13.62 14.96 -7.78
CA GLY A 86 -12.21 14.91 -8.15
C GLY A 86 -11.33 14.35 -7.05
N THR A 87 -10.39 13.51 -7.47
CA THR A 87 -9.27 12.96 -6.70
C THR A 87 -8.52 14.07 -5.97
N SER A 88 -8.91 14.36 -4.73
CA SER A 88 -7.94 14.82 -3.75
C SER A 88 -7.04 13.62 -3.43
N ALA A 89 -5.73 13.82 -3.55
CA ALA A 89 -4.73 12.84 -3.18
C ALA A 89 -4.77 12.59 -1.66
N HIS A 90 -5.74 11.81 -1.19
CA HIS A 90 -5.79 11.34 0.18
C HIS A 90 -4.83 10.16 0.30
N SER A 91 -3.63 10.46 0.80
CA SER A 91 -2.64 9.45 1.15
C SER A 91 -3.23 8.50 2.18
N ILE A 92 -3.34 7.21 1.85
CA ILE A 92 -3.91 6.21 2.75
C ILE A 92 -2.88 5.87 3.83
N THR A 93 -3.24 6.15 5.08
CA THR A 93 -2.42 5.82 6.26
C THR A 93 -2.84 4.47 6.83
N VAL A 94 -1.90 3.53 6.89
CA VAL A 94 -2.09 2.21 7.49
C VAL A 94 -1.19 2.13 8.71
N GLY A 95 -1.77 1.84 9.88
CA GLY A 95 -1.00 1.75 11.13
C GLY A 95 -0.22 3.02 11.48
N GLY A 96 -0.70 4.20 11.07
CA GLY A 96 0.01 5.48 11.29
C GLY A 96 1.16 5.74 10.30
N PHE A 97 1.40 4.86 9.33
CA PHE A 97 2.41 5.04 8.29
C PHE A 97 1.77 5.34 6.93
N THR A 98 2.34 6.30 6.22
CA THR A 98 1.90 6.68 4.88
C THR A 98 3.04 6.41 3.89
N TRP A 99 2.82 5.55 2.90
CA TRP A 99 3.81 5.30 1.85
C TRP A 99 3.79 6.43 0.82
N THR A 100 4.97 6.86 0.40
CA THR A 100 5.13 7.88 -0.65
C THR A 100 5.31 7.21 -2.02
N ILE A 101 5.03 7.96 -3.09
CA ILE A 101 5.27 7.49 -4.45
C ILE A 101 6.76 7.22 -4.71
N LEU A 102 7.66 7.98 -4.07
CA LEU A 102 9.11 7.78 -4.20
C LEU A 102 9.57 6.49 -3.52
N GLU A 103 9.00 6.13 -2.38
CA GLU A 103 9.25 4.84 -1.72
C GLU A 103 8.72 3.67 -2.54
N ALA A 104 7.52 3.81 -3.11
CA ALA A 104 6.96 2.81 -4.02
C ALA A 104 7.84 2.64 -5.28
N ALA A 105 8.31 3.75 -5.86
CA ALA A 105 9.23 3.71 -6.99
C ALA A 105 10.58 3.08 -6.63
N ALA A 106 11.17 3.43 -5.48
CA ALA A 106 12.40 2.82 -5.00
C ALA A 106 12.23 1.32 -4.76
N MET A 107 11.11 0.91 -4.15
CA MET A 107 10.78 -0.49 -3.95
C MET A 107 10.66 -1.23 -5.28
N LEU A 108 9.92 -0.68 -6.25
CA LEU A 108 9.77 -1.30 -7.57
C LEU A 108 11.12 -1.41 -8.30
N SER A 109 11.93 -0.35 -8.30
CA SER A 109 13.24 -0.33 -8.96
C SER A 109 14.21 -1.36 -8.37
N VAL A 110 14.30 -1.46 -7.05
CA VAL A 110 15.16 -2.47 -6.40
C VAL A 110 14.61 -3.87 -6.60
N THR A 111 13.29 -4.06 -6.56
CA THR A 111 12.64 -5.34 -6.89
C THR A 111 13.04 -5.78 -8.29
N PHE A 112 12.92 -4.89 -9.27
CA PHE A 112 13.27 -5.18 -10.65
C PHE A 112 14.77 -5.46 -10.80
N ALA A 113 15.64 -4.65 -10.21
CA ALA A 113 17.08 -4.86 -10.26
C ALA A 113 17.52 -6.19 -9.62
N ALA A 114 17.02 -6.50 -8.42
CA ALA A 114 17.31 -7.74 -7.72
C ALA A 114 16.76 -8.96 -8.48
N PHE A 115 15.58 -8.82 -9.09
CA PHE A 115 15.00 -9.82 -9.96
C PHE A 115 15.89 -10.08 -11.18
N MET A 116 16.30 -9.03 -11.90
CA MET A 116 17.18 -9.15 -13.06
C MET A 116 18.55 -9.72 -12.68
N ALA A 117 19.12 -9.33 -11.54
CA ALA A 117 20.38 -9.88 -11.04
C ALA A 117 20.25 -11.38 -10.75
N LYS A 118 19.16 -11.81 -10.10
CA LYS A 118 18.86 -13.22 -9.86
C LYS A 118 18.73 -14.00 -11.18
N GLU A 119 17.97 -13.48 -12.14
CA GLU A 119 17.78 -14.12 -13.44
C GLU A 119 19.11 -14.22 -14.22
N LEU A 120 19.92 -13.16 -14.23
CA LEU A 120 21.23 -13.15 -14.89
C LEU A 120 22.20 -14.15 -14.24
N LEU A 121 22.21 -14.23 -12.90
CA LEU A 121 23.00 -15.22 -12.18
C LEU A 121 22.57 -16.65 -12.58
N LEU A 122 21.27 -16.95 -12.55
CA LEU A 122 20.75 -18.28 -12.88
C LEU A 122 20.90 -18.62 -14.37
N ALA A 123 20.98 -17.62 -15.24
CA ALA A 123 21.25 -17.76 -16.66
C ALA A 123 22.75 -17.82 -16.99
N SER A 124 23.66 -17.61 -16.03
CA SER A 124 25.10 -17.60 -16.29
C SER A 124 25.65 -18.98 -16.66
N GLU A 125 26.70 -19.01 -17.49
CA GLU A 125 27.42 -20.26 -17.84
C GLU A 125 27.98 -20.96 -16.60
N PHE A 126 28.38 -20.19 -15.58
CA PHE A 126 28.81 -20.74 -14.29
C PHE A 126 27.74 -21.64 -13.66
N VAL A 127 26.50 -21.15 -13.55
CA VAL A 127 25.40 -21.92 -12.95
C VAL A 127 24.99 -23.08 -13.85
N ARG A 128 25.02 -22.92 -15.18
CA ARG A 128 24.70 -23.99 -16.14
C ARG A 128 25.72 -25.13 -16.12
N ALA A 129 26.98 -24.83 -15.80
CA ALA A 129 28.07 -25.81 -15.72
C ALA A 129 28.07 -26.61 -14.40
N LEU A 130 27.28 -26.22 -13.40
CA LEU A 130 27.19 -26.94 -12.14
C LEU A 130 26.55 -28.33 -12.32
N PRO A 131 26.95 -29.32 -11.52
CA PRO A 131 26.30 -30.63 -11.52
C PRO A 131 24.82 -30.48 -11.11
N GLY A 132 23.96 -31.35 -11.65
CA GLY A 132 22.50 -31.25 -11.45
C GLY A 132 22.07 -31.22 -9.98
N GLU A 133 22.80 -31.90 -9.10
CA GLU A 133 22.60 -31.91 -7.65
C GLU A 133 22.82 -30.54 -6.98
N ALA A 134 23.68 -29.69 -7.54
CA ALA A 134 23.96 -28.36 -7.03
C ALA A 134 22.97 -27.29 -7.56
N LEU A 135 22.22 -27.58 -8.64
CA LEU A 135 21.33 -26.60 -9.26
C LEU A 135 20.16 -26.20 -8.35
N VAL A 136 19.54 -27.17 -7.69
CA VAL A 136 18.41 -26.92 -6.77
C VAL A 136 18.82 -26.00 -5.61
N PRO A 137 19.86 -26.31 -4.81
CA PRO A 137 20.27 -25.44 -3.72
C PRO A 137 20.71 -24.06 -4.22
N VAL A 138 21.42 -23.95 -5.34
CA VAL A 138 21.81 -22.65 -5.91
C VAL A 138 20.58 -21.81 -6.30
N ARG A 139 19.58 -22.42 -6.95
CA ARG A 139 18.32 -21.74 -7.30
C ARG A 139 17.55 -21.28 -6.06
N ALA A 140 17.47 -22.14 -5.04
CA ALA A 140 16.82 -21.81 -3.78
C ALA A 140 17.53 -20.67 -3.02
N ILE A 141 18.86 -20.70 -2.97
CA ILE A 141 19.67 -19.64 -2.35
C ILE A 141 19.49 -18.32 -3.11
N ALA A 142 19.53 -18.34 -4.45
CA ALA A 142 19.31 -17.15 -5.26
C ALA A 142 17.91 -16.54 -5.03
N LEU A 143 16.88 -17.39 -4.92
CA LEU A 143 15.52 -16.95 -4.60
C LEU A 143 15.41 -16.38 -3.17
N ALA A 144 16.03 -17.04 -2.19
CA ALA A 144 16.05 -16.56 -0.82
C ALA A 144 16.78 -15.22 -0.69
N ALA A 145 17.92 -15.06 -1.39
CA ALA A 145 18.68 -13.81 -1.45
C ALA A 145 17.84 -12.68 -2.08
N PHE A 146 17.12 -12.98 -3.17
CA PHE A 146 16.16 -12.03 -3.75
C PHE A 146 15.15 -11.56 -2.71
N TYR A 147 14.43 -12.46 -2.02
CA TYR A 147 13.48 -12.07 -1.00
C TYR A 147 14.10 -11.35 0.21
N ALA A 148 15.32 -11.71 0.59
CA ALA A 148 16.04 -11.06 1.69
C ALA A 148 16.34 -9.59 1.38
N VAL A 149 16.72 -9.27 0.13
CA VAL A 149 16.92 -7.87 -0.33
C VAL A 149 15.63 -7.07 -0.18
N GLN A 150 14.48 -7.66 -0.48
CA GLN A 150 13.18 -6.98 -0.39
C GLN A 150 12.80 -6.67 1.06
N ILE A 151 12.93 -7.66 1.93
CA ILE A 151 12.66 -7.50 3.36
C ILE A 151 13.62 -6.49 3.98
N TRP A 152 14.89 -6.53 3.60
CA TRP A 152 15.90 -5.56 4.03
C TRP A 152 15.51 -4.14 3.62
N LEU A 153 15.15 -3.93 2.35
CA LEU A 153 14.76 -2.62 1.84
C LEU A 153 13.49 -2.10 2.52
N LEU A 154 12.45 -2.92 2.65
CA LEU A 154 11.22 -2.53 3.36
C LEU A 154 11.52 -2.11 4.80
N ARG A 155 12.34 -2.89 5.52
CA ARG A 155 12.77 -2.55 6.88
C ARG A 155 13.57 -1.27 6.93
N PHE A 156 14.47 -1.04 5.98
CA PHE A 156 15.24 0.19 5.87
C PHE A 156 14.33 1.41 5.62
N LEU A 157 13.40 1.32 4.66
CA LEU A 157 12.48 2.40 4.31
C LEU A 157 11.49 2.73 5.43
N VAL A 158 11.10 1.74 6.24
CA VAL A 158 10.22 1.98 7.40
C VAL A 158 11.02 2.55 8.59
N ARG A 159 12.19 1.99 8.90
CA ARG A 159 13.02 2.46 10.03
C ARG A 159 13.57 3.86 9.86
N ARG A 160 13.91 4.27 8.63
CA ARG A 160 14.40 5.65 8.36
C ARG A 160 13.37 6.74 8.69
N ARG A 161 12.09 6.38 8.85
CA ARG A 161 11.03 7.28 9.30
C ARG A 161 10.44 6.89 10.65
N GLU A 162 11.21 6.15 11.45
CA GLU A 162 10.83 5.74 12.80
C GLU A 162 9.51 4.94 12.86
N GLY A 163 9.13 4.29 11.77
CA GLY A 163 7.92 3.49 11.69
C GLY A 163 8.10 2.07 12.24
N SER A 164 6.98 1.46 12.63
CA SER A 164 6.91 0.03 12.93
C SER A 164 6.66 -0.77 11.65
N PHE A 165 7.47 -1.80 11.41
CA PHE A 165 7.34 -2.66 10.21
C PHE A 165 5.96 -3.31 10.10
N ALA A 166 5.42 -3.78 11.23
CA ALA A 166 4.12 -4.44 11.23
C ALA A 166 2.99 -3.45 10.96
N ASP A 167 3.06 -2.25 11.54
CA ASP A 167 2.02 -1.23 11.36
C ASP A 167 2.05 -0.63 9.95
N ALA A 168 3.26 -0.35 9.43
CA ALA A 168 3.45 0.23 8.10
C ALA A 168 2.93 -0.66 6.96
N LEU A 169 2.92 -1.98 7.19
CA LEU A 169 2.44 -2.96 6.24
C LEU A 169 1.03 -3.47 6.59
N GLY A 170 0.38 -3.01 7.67
CA GLY A 170 -0.93 -3.55 8.08
C GLY A 170 -0.88 -5.04 8.48
N LEU A 171 0.26 -5.48 9.00
CA LEU A 171 0.48 -6.81 9.60
C LEU A 171 0.18 -6.82 11.10
N SER A 172 0.02 -5.66 11.75
CA SER A 172 -0.35 -5.60 13.16
C SER A 172 -1.71 -6.26 13.40
N ARG A 173 -1.81 -6.95 14.54
CA ARG A 173 -2.97 -7.75 14.90
C ARG A 173 -4.15 -6.81 15.17
N GLN A 174 -5.04 -6.68 14.19
CA GLN A 174 -6.29 -5.95 14.38
C GLN A 174 -7.24 -6.80 15.23
N LYS A 175 -7.77 -6.24 16.32
CA LYS A 175 -8.86 -6.86 17.08
C LYS A 175 -10.14 -6.76 16.25
N ALA A 176 -10.31 -7.68 15.30
CA ALA A 176 -11.51 -7.78 14.49
C ALA A 176 -12.61 -8.50 15.27
N ALA A 177 -13.86 -8.05 15.11
CA ALA A 177 -15.00 -8.80 15.61
C ALA A 177 -15.09 -10.16 14.88
N VAL A 178 -15.66 -11.19 15.52
CA VAL A 178 -15.80 -12.52 14.91
C VAL A 178 -16.52 -12.46 13.56
N GLY A 179 -17.53 -11.59 13.43
CA GLY A 179 -18.22 -11.35 12.16
C GLY A 179 -17.31 -10.79 11.06
N GLU A 180 -16.44 -9.83 11.36
CA GLU A 180 -15.50 -9.26 10.39
C GLU A 180 -14.43 -10.27 9.95
N MET A 181 -14.04 -11.17 10.86
CA MET A 181 -13.14 -12.27 10.54
C MET A 181 -13.82 -13.30 9.63
N ALA A 182 -15.08 -13.66 9.92
CA ALA A 182 -15.86 -14.56 9.06
C ALA A 182 -16.04 -13.96 7.65
N VAL A 183 -16.29 -12.65 7.54
CA VAL A 183 -16.33 -11.95 6.25
C VAL A 183 -14.96 -12.00 5.55
N SER A 184 -13.84 -11.80 6.26
CA SER A 184 -12.50 -11.96 5.66
C SER A 184 -12.31 -13.35 5.06
N VAL A 185 -12.67 -14.38 5.83
CA VAL A 185 -12.53 -15.78 5.40
C VAL A 185 -13.42 -16.04 4.19
N GLY A 186 -14.68 -15.58 4.22
CA GLY A 186 -15.59 -15.68 3.08
C GLY A 186 -15.05 -15.01 1.82
N LEU A 187 -14.47 -13.80 1.94
CA LEU A 187 -13.83 -13.10 0.82
C LEU A 187 -12.59 -13.84 0.30
N VAL A 188 -11.77 -14.41 1.18
CA VAL A 188 -10.59 -15.21 0.79
C VAL A 188 -11.03 -16.47 0.04
N VAL A 189 -12.00 -17.22 0.57
CA VAL A 189 -12.50 -18.44 -0.08
C VAL A 189 -13.19 -18.12 -1.39
N GLY A 190 -14.06 -17.10 -1.41
CA GLY A 190 -14.75 -16.65 -2.62
C GLY A 190 -13.77 -16.15 -3.68
N GLY A 191 -12.78 -15.35 -3.28
CA GLY A 191 -11.71 -14.88 -4.16
C GLY A 191 -10.86 -16.03 -4.72
N LEU A 192 -10.55 -17.04 -3.91
CA LEU A 192 -9.82 -18.23 -4.35
C LEU A 192 -10.61 -18.98 -5.42
N VAL A 193 -11.90 -19.25 -5.16
CA VAL A 193 -12.77 -19.94 -6.12
C VAL A 193 -12.91 -19.13 -7.40
N ALA A 194 -13.21 -17.83 -7.32
CA ALA A 194 -13.40 -16.97 -8.48
C ALA A 194 -12.13 -16.90 -9.35
N THR A 195 -10.99 -16.60 -8.74
CA THR A 195 -9.70 -16.52 -9.46
C THR A 195 -9.32 -17.87 -10.08
N ARG A 196 -9.61 -18.99 -9.41
CA ARG A 196 -9.37 -20.35 -9.93
C ARG A 196 -10.25 -20.71 -11.11
N VAL A 197 -11.54 -20.40 -11.02
CA VAL A 197 -12.49 -20.62 -12.12
C VAL A 197 -12.05 -19.81 -13.33
N ILE A 198 -11.72 -18.53 -13.17
CA ILE A 198 -11.25 -17.67 -14.27
C ILE A 198 -9.96 -18.21 -14.87
N ALA A 199 -8.96 -18.57 -14.05
CA ALA A 199 -7.70 -19.13 -14.55
C ALA A 199 -7.90 -20.46 -15.30
N THR A 200 -8.83 -21.31 -14.84
CA THR A 200 -9.16 -22.58 -15.49
C THR A 200 -9.86 -22.36 -16.82
N LEU A 201 -10.86 -21.47 -16.87
CA LEU A 201 -11.55 -21.10 -18.10
C LEU A 201 -10.59 -20.50 -19.13
N TYR A 202 -9.67 -19.64 -18.68
CA TYR A 202 -8.59 -19.12 -19.53
C TYR A 202 -7.68 -20.23 -20.06
N GLY A 203 -7.30 -21.19 -19.22
CA GLY A 203 -6.51 -22.35 -19.62
C GLY A 203 -7.22 -23.23 -20.65
N VAL A 204 -8.51 -23.49 -20.48
CA VAL A 204 -9.34 -24.22 -21.45
C VAL A 204 -9.44 -23.44 -22.76
N ALA A 205 -9.79 -22.16 -22.71
CA ALA A 205 -9.90 -21.33 -23.91
C ALA A 205 -8.58 -21.29 -24.69
N THR A 206 -7.45 -21.02 -24.03
CA THR A 206 -6.15 -20.99 -24.70
C THR A 206 -5.74 -22.34 -25.28
N ARG A 207 -6.19 -23.45 -24.70
CA ARG A 207 -6.01 -24.79 -25.27
C ARG A 207 -6.77 -24.97 -26.58
N GLU A 208 -8.04 -24.59 -26.62
CA GLU A 208 -8.88 -24.70 -27.83
C GLU A 208 -8.36 -23.84 -28.98
N PHE A 209 -7.78 -22.68 -28.67
CA PHE A 209 -7.15 -21.81 -29.68
C PHE A 209 -5.73 -22.21 -30.08
N GLY A 210 -5.19 -23.32 -29.55
CA GLY A 210 -3.81 -23.75 -29.82
C GLY A 210 -2.74 -22.80 -29.27
N LEU A 211 -3.10 -21.94 -28.31
CA LEU A 211 -2.22 -20.96 -27.67
C LEU A 211 -1.57 -21.50 -26.37
N MET A 212 -1.63 -22.81 -26.12
CA MET A 212 -0.99 -23.38 -24.94
C MET A 212 0.53 -23.16 -25.00
N PRO A 213 1.15 -22.69 -23.92
CA PRO A 213 2.60 -22.65 -23.85
C PRO A 213 3.14 -24.08 -23.95
N GLY A 214 4.22 -24.25 -24.73
CA GLY A 214 4.93 -25.54 -24.78
C GLY A 214 5.35 -25.97 -23.37
N ALA A 215 5.56 -27.28 -23.17
CA ALA A 215 5.87 -27.93 -21.88
C ALA A 215 7.17 -27.44 -21.17
N GLY A 216 7.76 -26.33 -21.63
CA GLY A 216 8.95 -25.69 -21.10
C GLY A 216 8.71 -24.49 -20.18
N ALA A 217 7.46 -24.09 -19.91
CA ALA A 217 7.18 -23.05 -18.91
C ALA A 217 7.78 -23.44 -17.55
N ASP A 218 8.49 -22.52 -16.90
CA ASP A 218 9.25 -22.68 -15.66
C ASP A 218 8.44 -23.41 -14.57
N THR A 219 8.51 -24.74 -14.59
CA THR A 219 7.72 -25.58 -13.70
C THR A 219 8.38 -25.56 -12.33
N ILE A 220 7.57 -25.61 -11.27
CA ILE A 220 8.03 -25.71 -9.87
C ILE A 220 9.15 -26.77 -9.71
N THR A 221 9.04 -27.88 -10.44
CA THR A 221 10.01 -28.98 -10.50
C THR A 221 11.35 -28.64 -11.13
N ARG A 222 11.42 -27.63 -12.02
CA ARG A 222 12.69 -27.12 -12.54
C ARG A 222 13.44 -26.36 -11.45
N VAL A 223 12.75 -25.57 -10.66
CA VAL A 223 13.40 -24.72 -9.65
C VAL A 223 13.84 -25.56 -8.44
N PHE A 224 12.98 -26.45 -7.98
CA PHE A 224 13.17 -27.16 -6.72
C PHE A 224 13.47 -28.66 -6.87
N GLY A 225 13.47 -29.19 -8.10
CA GLY A 225 13.61 -30.63 -8.34
C GLY A 225 12.33 -31.41 -8.03
N THR A 226 12.42 -32.73 -8.16
CA THR A 226 11.34 -33.69 -7.85
C THR A 226 11.58 -34.50 -6.59
N SER A 227 12.71 -34.28 -5.91
CA SER A 227 13.02 -34.95 -4.64
C SER A 227 12.06 -34.50 -3.54
N GLY A 228 11.78 -35.37 -2.56
CA GLY A 228 10.89 -35.03 -1.45
C GLY A 228 11.33 -33.77 -0.70
N GLY A 229 12.63 -33.64 -0.40
CA GLY A 229 13.18 -32.43 0.23
C GLY A 229 13.05 -31.18 -0.65
N GLY A 230 13.24 -31.31 -1.97
CA GLY A 230 13.03 -30.24 -2.93
C GLY A 230 11.57 -29.76 -2.96
N LEU A 231 10.62 -30.68 -2.98
CA LEU A 231 9.18 -30.35 -2.97
C LEU A 231 8.74 -29.70 -1.65
N VAL A 232 9.26 -30.14 -0.51
CA VAL A 232 9.02 -29.48 0.79
C VAL A 232 9.55 -28.04 0.78
N LEU A 233 10.77 -27.84 0.28
CA LEU A 233 11.35 -26.51 0.13
C LEU A 233 10.55 -25.63 -0.84
N ALA A 234 10.07 -26.21 -1.94
CA ALA A 234 9.19 -25.54 -2.90
C ALA A 234 7.91 -25.07 -2.23
N GLY A 235 7.26 -25.94 -1.45
CA GLY A 235 6.06 -25.61 -0.69
C GLY A 235 6.32 -24.45 0.28
N PHE A 236 7.37 -24.53 1.09
CA PHE A 236 7.72 -23.46 2.02
C PHE A 236 7.97 -22.11 1.32
N MET A 237 8.77 -22.12 0.25
CA MET A 237 9.11 -20.90 -0.49
C MET A 237 7.93 -20.32 -1.27
N LEU A 238 7.10 -21.16 -1.91
CA LEU A 238 6.01 -20.69 -2.79
C LEU A 238 4.69 -20.44 -2.06
N ILE A 239 4.45 -21.10 -0.92
CA ILE A 239 3.18 -21.00 -0.18
C ILE A 239 3.31 -20.02 0.99
N ALA A 240 4.48 -19.94 1.63
CA ALA A 240 4.68 -19.05 2.77
C ALA A 240 5.55 -17.84 2.43
N VAL A 241 6.83 -18.05 2.08
CA VAL A 241 7.80 -16.95 1.96
C VAL A 241 7.45 -16.01 0.81
N GLY A 242 7.22 -16.54 -0.39
CA GLY A 242 6.88 -15.77 -1.59
C GLY A 242 5.65 -14.92 -1.38
N PRO A 243 4.47 -15.51 -1.09
CA PRO A 243 3.25 -14.75 -0.83
C PRO A 243 3.44 -13.67 0.24
N PHE A 244 4.10 -13.98 1.35
CA PHE A 244 4.34 -12.98 2.39
C PHE A 244 5.16 -11.78 1.88
N VAL A 245 6.32 -12.05 1.27
CA VAL A 245 7.24 -10.99 0.81
C VAL A 245 6.64 -10.21 -0.34
N GLU A 246 6.04 -10.89 -1.31
CA GLU A 246 5.38 -10.28 -2.47
C GLU A 246 4.21 -9.39 -2.04
N GLU A 247 3.35 -9.83 -1.12
CA GLU A 247 2.27 -8.98 -0.61
C GLU A 247 2.82 -7.75 0.13
N CYS A 248 3.91 -7.89 0.90
CA CYS A 248 4.55 -6.72 1.55
C CYS A 248 5.07 -5.70 0.52
N VAL A 249 5.68 -6.16 -0.57
CA VAL A 249 6.22 -5.30 -1.63
C VAL A 249 5.10 -4.66 -2.44
N PHE A 250 4.20 -5.48 -2.99
CA PHE A 250 3.21 -5.03 -3.96
C PHE A 250 2.01 -4.35 -3.28
N ARG A 251 1.50 -4.86 -2.16
CA ARG A 251 0.28 -4.35 -1.51
C ARG A 251 0.61 -3.45 -0.33
N GLY A 252 1.69 -3.75 0.37
CA GLY A 252 2.19 -2.91 1.46
C GLY A 252 2.79 -1.60 0.95
N ALA A 253 3.85 -1.67 0.15
CA ALA A 253 4.57 -0.47 -0.29
C ALA A 253 4.04 0.12 -1.61
N LEU A 254 4.01 -0.68 -2.68
CA LEU A 254 3.72 -0.18 -4.03
C LEU A 254 2.28 0.32 -4.18
N LEU A 255 1.28 -0.49 -3.81
CA LEU A 255 -0.13 -0.12 -3.87
C LEU A 255 -0.38 1.17 -3.08
N ARG A 256 0.07 1.23 -1.82
CA ARG A 256 -0.17 2.40 -0.94
C ARG A 256 0.48 3.68 -1.46
N GLY A 257 1.69 3.58 -2.00
CA GLY A 257 2.35 4.73 -2.62
C GLY A 257 1.67 5.20 -3.91
N LEU A 258 1.10 4.27 -4.70
CA LEU A 258 0.31 4.60 -5.89
C LEU A 258 -1.05 5.20 -5.53
N GLU A 259 -1.75 4.64 -4.54
CA GLU A 259 -3.05 5.12 -4.04
C GLU A 259 -2.99 6.60 -3.67
N ALA A 260 -1.89 7.01 -3.03
CA ALA A 260 -1.65 8.41 -2.66
C ALA A 260 -1.58 9.37 -3.86
N ARG A 261 -1.35 8.89 -5.09
CA ARG A 261 -1.20 9.74 -6.28
C ARG A 261 -2.33 9.60 -7.29
N ILE A 262 -2.80 8.37 -7.54
CA ILE A 262 -3.74 8.07 -8.62
C ILE A 262 -5.06 7.46 -8.14
N GLY A 263 -5.28 7.38 -6.82
CA GLY A 263 -6.50 6.80 -6.24
C GLY A 263 -6.51 5.27 -6.21
N ALA A 264 -7.53 4.69 -5.56
CA ALA A 264 -7.59 3.26 -5.24
C ALA A 264 -7.62 2.34 -6.46
N TRP A 265 -8.65 2.43 -7.29
CA TRP A 265 -8.84 1.51 -8.42
C TRP A 265 -7.72 1.56 -9.47
N PRO A 266 -7.26 2.75 -9.94
CA PRO A 266 -6.12 2.81 -10.84
C PRO A 266 -4.85 2.23 -10.22
N ALA A 267 -4.60 2.49 -8.92
CA ALA A 267 -3.45 1.91 -8.21
C ALA A 267 -3.53 0.39 -8.13
N ILE A 268 -4.70 -0.18 -7.82
CA ILE A 268 -4.92 -1.65 -7.79
C ILE A 268 -4.61 -2.26 -9.16
N ILE A 269 -5.12 -1.68 -10.25
CA ILE A 269 -4.91 -2.21 -11.61
C ILE A 269 -3.44 -2.12 -12.00
N VAL A 270 -2.81 -0.96 -11.84
CA VAL A 270 -1.39 -0.77 -12.18
C VAL A 270 -0.50 -1.71 -11.37
N GLN A 271 -0.74 -1.79 -10.06
CA GLN A 271 -0.03 -2.72 -9.18
C GLN A 271 -0.20 -4.18 -9.63
N ALA A 272 -1.42 -4.60 -9.98
CA ALA A 272 -1.72 -5.96 -10.37
C ALA A 272 -1.02 -6.37 -11.68
N VAL A 273 -0.98 -5.46 -12.67
CA VAL A 273 -0.25 -5.67 -13.93
C VAL A 273 1.25 -5.76 -13.67
N LEU A 274 1.80 -4.87 -12.83
CA LEU A 274 3.22 -4.93 -12.45
C LEU A 274 3.55 -6.26 -11.76
N PHE A 275 2.71 -6.70 -10.82
CA PHE A 275 2.84 -8.01 -10.16
C PHE A 275 2.84 -9.17 -11.18
N ALA A 276 1.90 -9.16 -12.12
CA ALA A 276 1.81 -10.17 -13.16
C ALA A 276 3.05 -10.20 -14.07
N ALA A 277 3.64 -9.04 -14.39
CA ALA A 277 4.82 -8.94 -15.24
C ALA A 277 6.06 -9.64 -14.65
N PHE A 278 6.21 -9.71 -13.32
CA PHE A 278 7.30 -10.43 -12.67
C PHE A 278 7.25 -11.96 -12.86
N HIS A 279 6.15 -12.50 -13.41
CA HIS A 279 6.00 -13.93 -13.68
C HIS A 279 6.58 -14.38 -15.03
N ARG A 280 7.14 -13.47 -15.84
CA ARG A 280 7.88 -13.74 -17.09
C ARG A 280 7.17 -14.65 -18.10
N SER A 281 5.84 -14.61 -18.12
CA SER A 281 5.05 -15.40 -19.05
C SER A 281 3.86 -14.59 -19.53
N TRP A 282 3.81 -14.36 -20.84
CA TRP A 282 2.67 -13.71 -21.49
C TRP A 282 1.37 -14.46 -21.23
N TRP A 283 1.45 -15.80 -21.14
CA TRP A 283 0.31 -16.64 -20.79
C TRP A 283 -0.13 -16.44 -19.33
N LEU A 284 0.80 -16.23 -18.40
CA LEU A 284 0.47 -15.93 -17.00
C LEU A 284 0.03 -14.49 -16.77
N LEU A 285 0.28 -13.57 -17.71
CA LEU A 285 -0.02 -12.16 -17.52
C LEU A 285 -1.50 -11.93 -17.15
N PHE A 286 -2.43 -12.56 -17.88
CA PHE A 286 -3.86 -12.43 -17.61
C PHE A 286 -4.28 -13.03 -16.25
N PRO A 287 -4.09 -14.33 -15.97
CA PRO A 287 -4.53 -14.91 -14.70
C PRO A 287 -3.84 -14.28 -13.49
N MET A 288 -2.56 -13.90 -13.59
CA MET A 288 -1.85 -13.24 -12.49
C MET A 288 -2.28 -11.79 -12.31
N THR A 289 -2.75 -11.10 -13.36
CA THR A 289 -3.39 -9.78 -13.22
C THR A 289 -4.73 -9.91 -12.49
N VAL A 290 -5.56 -10.89 -12.84
CA VAL A 290 -6.85 -11.14 -12.17
C VAL A 290 -6.66 -11.45 -10.69
N LEU A 291 -5.76 -12.39 -10.35
CA LEU A 291 -5.37 -12.64 -8.97
C LEU A 291 -4.82 -11.36 -8.32
N GLY A 292 -4.00 -10.62 -9.07
CA GLY A 292 -3.37 -9.40 -8.59
C GLY A 292 -4.36 -8.32 -8.17
N VAL A 293 -5.44 -8.14 -8.95
CA VAL A 293 -6.55 -7.23 -8.65
C VAL A 293 -7.31 -7.69 -7.40
N ALA A 294 -7.62 -8.98 -7.29
CA ALA A 294 -8.33 -9.52 -6.12
C ALA A 294 -7.53 -9.30 -4.82
N LEU A 295 -6.22 -9.55 -4.86
CA LEU A 295 -5.31 -9.32 -3.73
C LEU A 295 -5.19 -7.83 -3.39
N GLY A 296 -5.04 -6.97 -4.40
CA GLY A 296 -4.94 -5.52 -4.21
C GLY A 296 -6.22 -4.93 -3.61
N TRP A 297 -7.39 -5.32 -4.13
CA TRP A 297 -8.69 -4.92 -3.59
C TRP A 297 -8.87 -5.39 -2.14
N LEU A 298 -8.54 -6.65 -1.85
CA LEU A 298 -8.70 -7.20 -0.51
C LEU A 298 -7.79 -6.50 0.51
N ALA A 299 -6.54 -6.22 0.13
CA ALA A 299 -5.62 -5.44 0.95
C ALA A 299 -6.11 -4.00 1.16
N HIS A 300 -6.64 -3.36 0.11
CA HIS A 300 -7.22 -2.02 0.17
C HIS A 300 -8.38 -1.96 1.16
N GLU A 301 -9.40 -2.79 0.94
CA GLU A 301 -10.65 -2.83 1.69
C GLU A 301 -10.42 -3.15 3.17
N ARG A 302 -9.56 -4.13 3.45
CA ARG A 302 -9.34 -4.62 4.83
C ARG A 302 -8.29 -3.83 5.59
N LYS A 303 -7.55 -2.94 4.93
CA LYS A 303 -6.41 -2.21 5.53
C LYS A 303 -5.46 -3.14 6.29
N SER A 304 -5.36 -4.39 5.83
CA SER A 304 -4.54 -5.44 6.40
C SER A 304 -4.05 -6.36 5.28
N LEU A 305 -2.80 -6.81 5.37
CA LEU A 305 -2.25 -7.73 4.38
C LEU A 305 -2.64 -9.19 4.65
N TRP A 306 -3.06 -9.55 5.87
CA TRP A 306 -3.33 -10.94 6.22
C TRP A 306 -4.34 -11.64 5.29
N PRO A 307 -5.49 -11.01 4.92
CA PRO A 307 -6.41 -11.65 3.99
C PRO A 307 -5.82 -11.83 2.58
N ALA A 308 -5.05 -10.85 2.09
CA ALA A 308 -4.36 -10.98 0.80
C ALA A 308 -3.28 -12.07 0.83
N ILE A 309 -2.45 -12.10 1.89
CA ILE A 309 -1.44 -13.16 2.11
C ILE A 309 -2.13 -14.53 2.15
N ALA A 310 -3.25 -14.66 2.85
CA ALA A 310 -3.99 -15.92 2.94
C ALA A 310 -4.54 -16.37 1.58
N LEU A 311 -5.16 -15.46 0.81
CA LEU A 311 -5.65 -15.76 -0.53
C LEU A 311 -4.50 -16.16 -1.47
N HIS A 312 -3.40 -15.42 -1.46
CA HIS A 312 -2.24 -15.71 -2.31
C HIS A 312 -1.59 -17.05 -1.92
N ALA A 313 -1.38 -17.29 -0.63
CA ALA A 313 -0.86 -18.55 -0.12
C ALA A 313 -1.77 -19.73 -0.48
N ALA A 314 -3.09 -19.59 -0.32
CA ALA A 314 -4.05 -20.64 -0.67
C ALA A 314 -4.08 -20.91 -2.19
N TYR A 315 -3.97 -19.87 -3.02
CA TYR A 315 -3.81 -20.01 -4.45
C TYR A 315 -2.54 -20.82 -4.76
N ASN A 316 -1.39 -20.42 -4.23
CA ASN A 316 -0.15 -21.14 -4.50
C ASN A 316 -0.16 -22.56 -3.96
N ALA A 317 -0.74 -22.80 -2.77
CA ALA A 317 -0.89 -24.13 -2.19
C ALA A 317 -1.70 -25.05 -3.10
N LEU A 318 -2.82 -24.58 -3.66
CA LEU A 318 -3.61 -25.38 -4.59
C LEU A 318 -2.83 -25.68 -5.88
N THR A 319 -2.06 -24.74 -6.42
CA THR A 319 -1.19 -24.99 -7.59
C THR A 319 -0.12 -26.03 -7.28
N VAL A 320 0.59 -25.87 -6.16
CA VAL A 320 1.64 -26.81 -5.73
C VAL A 320 1.05 -28.20 -5.51
N ALA A 321 -0.10 -28.29 -4.84
CA ALA A 321 -0.77 -29.57 -4.57
C ALA A 321 -1.16 -30.30 -5.87
N VAL A 322 -1.71 -29.57 -6.86
CA VAL A 322 -2.03 -30.15 -8.18
C VAL A 322 -0.77 -30.65 -8.89
N VAL A 323 0.32 -29.89 -8.86
CA VAL A 323 1.59 -30.31 -9.47
C VAL A 323 2.14 -31.56 -8.77
N VAL A 324 2.19 -31.57 -7.44
CA VAL A 324 2.66 -32.74 -6.66
C VAL A 324 1.77 -33.95 -6.90
N TRP A 325 0.46 -33.79 -6.95
CA TRP A 325 -0.48 -34.86 -7.30
C TRP A 325 -0.14 -35.49 -8.65
N PHE A 326 0.04 -34.68 -9.70
CA PHE A 326 0.41 -35.19 -11.03
C PHE A 326 1.80 -35.85 -11.09
N LEU A 327 2.71 -35.52 -10.17
CA LEU A 327 4.02 -36.13 -10.09
C LEU A 327 4.00 -37.48 -9.37
N VAL A 328 3.17 -37.62 -8.34
CA VAL A 328 3.10 -38.82 -7.48
C VAL A 328 2.06 -39.83 -7.99
N ALA A 329 0.99 -39.37 -8.63
CA ALA A 329 -0.08 -40.22 -9.17
C ALA A 329 0.23 -40.78 -10.57
N ARG A 330 1.43 -40.54 -11.10
CA ARG A 330 1.97 -41.16 -12.32
C ARG A 330 2.90 -42.29 -11.93
#